data_AF-A0A1F6ZTT1-F1
#
_entry.id   AF-A0A1F6ZTT1-F1
#
_cell.length_a   1.000
_cell.length_b   1.000
_cell.length_c   1.000
_cell.angle_alpha   90.00
_cell.angle_beta   90.00
_cell.angle_gamma   90.00
#
_symmetry.space_group_name_H-M   'P 1'
#
loop_
_entity.id
_entity.type
_entity.pdbx_description
1 polymer ?
#
loop_
_entity_poly.entity_id
_entity_poly.type
_entity_poly.pdbx_seq_one_letter_code
_entity_poly.pdbx_strand_id
1 'polypeptide(L)'
;METNKTIIFQVYYLGNCGCGFGREVSRKIELKDTDTLEDLQRVIITQSFKWTDLHLYSFFMDNKPYSKNTKMEYTNNPYPDIFNSQKPNSADTALKELALKNNQKFLFVFDFGDDHQFGIKVEGFGEAEAGKEYPLILEEKGKAPRQY
;
A
#
# COMPACT_ATOMS: atom_id res chain seq x y z
N MET A 1 -0.43 14.41 -21.36
CA MET A 1 0.86 13.71 -21.56
C MET A 1 0.86 12.55 -20.60
N GLU A 2 0.95 11.33 -21.10
CA GLU A 2 1.08 10.12 -20.28
C GLU A 2 2.38 10.22 -19.48
N THR A 3 2.30 10.12 -18.16
CA THR A 3 3.48 10.11 -17.31
C THR A 3 4.04 8.70 -17.31
N ASN A 4 5.24 8.52 -17.88
CA ASN A 4 5.98 7.26 -17.75
C ASN A 4 6.69 7.16 -16.40
N LYS A 5 6.19 7.80 -15.34
CA LYS A 5 6.87 7.80 -14.04
C LYS A 5 6.44 6.59 -13.24
N THR A 6 7.37 6.03 -12.49
CA THR A 6 7.12 4.96 -11.54
C THR A 6 7.54 5.36 -10.13
N ILE A 7 6.99 4.67 -9.14
CA ILE A 7 7.33 4.83 -7.73
C ILE A 7 7.76 3.47 -7.20
N ILE A 8 8.89 3.46 -6.49
CA ILE A 8 9.48 2.27 -5.89
C ILE A 8 9.19 2.30 -4.38
N PHE A 9 8.51 1.27 -3.90
CA PHE A 9 8.15 1.07 -2.51
C PHE A 9 8.93 -0.08 -1.91
N GLN A 10 9.49 0.16 -0.72
CA GLN A 10 9.92 -0.90 0.18
C GLN A 10 8.81 -1.16 1.19
N VAL A 11 8.22 -2.35 1.13
CA VAL A 11 7.14 -2.83 2.00
C VAL A 11 7.71 -3.83 2.99
N TYR A 12 7.37 -3.68 4.27
CA TYR A 12 7.74 -4.57 5.36
C TYR A 12 6.46 -5.09 6.01
N TYR A 13 6.35 -6.41 6.17
CA TYR A 13 5.31 -6.97 7.02
C TYR A 13 5.77 -6.89 8.48
N LEU A 14 4.98 -6.19 9.31
CA LEU A 14 5.29 -5.95 10.72
C LEU A 14 4.70 -7.04 11.62
N GLY A 15 3.63 -7.68 11.14
CA GLY A 15 2.83 -8.64 11.89
C GLY A 15 1.50 -8.05 12.38
N ASN A 16 0.74 -8.87 13.08
CA ASN A 16 -0.54 -8.49 13.68
C ASN A 16 -0.32 -7.39 14.73
N CYS A 17 -1.13 -6.35 14.74
CA CYS A 17 -0.96 -5.18 15.61
C CYS A 17 0.43 -4.51 15.51
N GLY A 18 1.14 -4.72 14.38
CA GLY A 18 2.49 -4.23 14.18
C GLY A 18 3.58 -4.98 14.96
N CYS A 19 3.28 -6.18 15.51
CA CYS A 19 4.22 -6.99 16.26
C CYS A 19 4.43 -8.38 15.62
N GLY A 20 5.63 -8.94 15.81
CA GLY A 20 5.92 -10.34 15.49
C GLY A 20 7.00 -10.57 14.44
N PHE A 21 7.13 -9.72 13.43
CA PHE A 21 8.05 -9.97 12.30
C PHE A 21 9.19 -8.97 12.19
N GLY A 22 9.11 -7.84 12.89
CA GLY A 22 10.09 -6.76 12.80
C GLY A 22 10.18 -6.23 11.37
N ARG A 23 11.11 -6.78 10.58
CA ARG A 23 11.31 -6.52 9.14
C ARG A 23 11.90 -7.74 8.40
N GLU A 24 11.62 -8.96 8.88
CA GLU A 24 12.17 -10.19 8.29
C GLU A 24 11.55 -10.51 6.93
N VAL A 25 10.29 -10.12 6.73
CA VAL A 25 9.55 -10.30 5.48
C VAL A 25 9.36 -8.94 4.82
N SER A 26 9.86 -8.79 3.59
CA SER A 26 9.78 -7.54 2.85
C SER A 26 9.64 -7.74 1.34
N ARG A 27 9.09 -6.73 0.68
CA ARG A 27 8.92 -6.68 -0.78
C ARG A 27 9.39 -5.33 -1.29
N LYS A 28 10.13 -5.33 -2.41
CA LYS A 28 10.40 -4.12 -3.17
C LYS A 28 9.50 -4.14 -4.40
N ILE A 29 8.61 -3.16 -4.50
CA ILE A 29 7.55 -3.11 -5.50
C ILE A 29 7.67 -1.80 -6.27
N GLU A 30 7.52 -1.86 -7.58
CA GLU A 30 7.47 -0.70 -8.45
C GLU A 30 6.12 -0.62 -9.17
N LEU A 31 5.46 0.53 -9.06
CA LEU A 31 4.17 0.82 -9.70
C LEU A 31 4.29 2.06 -10.57
N LYS A 32 3.39 2.20 -11.55
CA LYS A 32 3.24 3.47 -12.28
C LYS A 32 2.65 4.52 -11.35
N ASP A 33 3.02 5.78 -11.54
CA ASP A 33 2.44 6.89 -10.76
C ASP A 33 0.95 7.12 -11.05
N THR A 34 0.45 6.56 -12.15
CA THR A 34 -0.97 6.50 -12.52
C THR A 34 -1.75 5.40 -11.82
N ASP A 35 -1.08 4.38 -11.27
CA ASP A 35 -1.73 3.32 -10.50
C ASP A 35 -2.26 3.92 -9.18
N THR A 36 -3.23 3.24 -8.58
CA THR A 36 -3.95 3.69 -7.37
C THR A 36 -3.35 3.09 -6.09
N LEU A 37 -3.79 3.58 -4.94
CA LEU A 37 -3.50 2.92 -3.66
C LEU A 37 -4.11 1.51 -3.59
N GLU A 38 -5.27 1.28 -4.22
CA GLU A 38 -5.83 -0.07 -4.35
C GLU A 38 -4.94 -0.99 -5.17
N ASP A 39 -4.33 -0.50 -6.26
CA ASP A 39 -3.38 -1.30 -7.03
C ASP A 39 -2.16 -1.68 -6.19
N LEU A 40 -1.62 -0.76 -5.38
CA LEU A 40 -0.55 -1.07 -4.42
C LEU A 40 -1.00 -2.15 -3.41
N GLN A 41 -2.21 -2.04 -2.85
CA GLN A 41 -2.74 -3.06 -1.94
C GLN A 41 -2.85 -4.42 -2.62
N ARG A 42 -3.41 -4.48 -3.82
CA ARG A 42 -3.57 -5.73 -4.58
C ARG A 42 -2.24 -6.44 -4.81
N VAL A 43 -1.18 -5.68 -5.12
CA VAL A 43 0.17 -6.26 -5.30
C VAL A 43 0.74 -6.79 -3.99
N ILE A 44 0.55 -6.07 -2.88
CA ILE A 44 0.99 -6.53 -1.56
C ILE A 44 0.25 -7.84 -1.21
N ILE A 45 -1.08 -7.83 -1.18
CA ILE A 45 -1.89 -8.94 -0.65
C ILE A 45 -1.88 -10.15 -1.59
N THR A 46 -2.31 -9.97 -2.84
CA THR A 46 -2.56 -11.10 -3.73
C THR A 46 -1.31 -11.55 -4.48
N GLN A 47 -0.48 -10.61 -4.94
CA GLN A 47 0.68 -10.95 -5.76
C GLN A 47 1.91 -11.31 -4.92
N SER A 48 2.15 -10.62 -3.81
CA SER A 48 3.36 -10.81 -2.99
C SER A 48 3.16 -11.74 -1.79
N PHE A 49 2.00 -11.68 -1.13
CA PHE A 49 1.69 -12.49 0.06
C PHE A 49 0.81 -13.71 -0.24
N LYS A 50 0.19 -13.76 -1.44
CA LYS A 50 -0.72 -14.84 -1.89
C LYS A 50 -1.92 -15.03 -0.95
N TRP A 51 -2.34 -13.95 -0.30
CA TRP A 51 -3.54 -13.92 0.54
C TRP A 51 -4.77 -13.61 -0.29
N THR A 52 -5.95 -13.95 0.23
CA THR A 52 -7.23 -13.59 -0.39
C THR A 52 -7.62 -12.18 0.03
N ASP A 53 -8.13 -11.42 -0.93
CA ASP A 53 -8.53 -10.04 -0.75
C ASP A 53 -10.05 -9.93 -0.55
N LEU A 54 -10.52 -10.38 0.61
CA LEU A 54 -11.93 -10.38 0.99
C LEU A 54 -12.23 -9.46 2.18
N HIS A 55 -11.24 -8.66 2.60
CA HIS A 55 -11.29 -7.87 3.83
C HIS A 55 -11.13 -6.39 3.57
N LEU A 56 -11.68 -5.59 4.48
CA LEU A 56 -11.47 -4.15 4.50
C LEU A 56 -10.03 -3.82 4.91
N TYR A 57 -9.58 -2.66 4.44
CA TYR A 57 -8.24 -2.16 4.70
C TYR A 57 -8.20 -0.63 4.69
N SER A 58 -7.14 -0.06 5.24
CA SER A 58 -6.83 1.37 5.17
C SER A 58 -5.33 1.61 4.98
N PHE A 59 -4.98 2.65 4.21
CA PHE A 59 -3.66 3.27 4.26
C PHE A 59 -3.68 4.49 5.20
N PHE A 60 -2.61 4.67 5.99
CA PHE A 60 -2.44 5.78 6.92
C PHE A 60 -1.19 6.58 6.55
N MET A 61 -1.40 7.71 5.87
CA MET A 61 -0.34 8.53 5.26
C MET A 61 0.52 9.30 6.27
N ASP A 62 0.08 9.39 7.53
CA ASP A 62 0.84 9.94 8.64
C ASP A 62 1.62 8.89 9.45
N ASN A 63 1.67 7.65 8.94
CA ASN A 63 2.38 6.52 9.53
C ASN A 63 1.91 6.18 10.95
N LYS A 64 0.61 6.37 11.24
CA LYS A 64 -0.02 6.00 12.51
C LYS A 64 -1.29 5.19 12.24
N PRO A 65 -1.38 3.92 12.68
CA PRO A 65 -2.59 3.15 12.47
C PRO A 65 -3.72 3.77 13.26
N TYR A 66 -4.93 3.80 12.69
CA TYR A 66 -6.12 4.37 13.31
C TYR A 66 -5.95 5.84 13.72
N SER A 67 -5.23 6.61 12.90
CA SER A 67 -5.03 8.04 13.13
C SER A 67 -6.36 8.77 13.26
N LYS A 68 -6.44 9.69 14.24
CA LYS A 68 -7.61 10.57 14.40
C LYS A 68 -7.72 11.63 13.30
N ASN A 69 -6.67 11.81 12.50
CA ASN A 69 -6.70 12.68 11.34
C ASN A 69 -7.27 11.91 10.13
N THR A 70 -8.59 11.96 9.98
CA THR A 70 -9.32 11.22 8.93
C THR A 70 -8.91 11.61 7.50
N LYS A 71 -8.24 12.75 7.30
CA LYS A 71 -7.71 13.14 5.99
C LYS A 71 -6.45 12.37 5.58
N MET A 72 -5.83 11.65 6.52
CA MET A 72 -4.65 10.82 6.29
C MET A 72 -5.00 9.34 6.16
N GLU A 73 -6.28 8.97 6.32
CA GLU A 73 -6.79 7.62 6.18
C GLU A 73 -7.41 7.44 4.78
N TYR A 74 -6.93 6.46 4.02
CA TYR A 74 -7.44 6.11 2.70
C TYR A 74 -7.97 4.68 2.77
N THR A 75 -9.29 4.55 2.88
CA THR A 75 -9.98 3.25 3.02
C THR A 75 -10.60 2.87 1.67
N ASN A 76 -10.60 1.58 1.32
CA ASN A 76 -11.47 1.10 0.25
C ASN A 76 -12.91 1.10 0.77
N ASN A 77 -13.68 2.12 0.39
CA ASN A 77 -15.09 2.20 0.72
C ASN A 77 -15.91 2.04 -0.56
N PRO A 78 -16.57 0.89 -0.79
CA PRO A 78 -17.39 0.68 -1.99
C PRO A 78 -18.67 1.53 -1.99
N TYR A 79 -19.00 2.18 -0.87
CA TYR A 79 -20.14 3.07 -0.74
C TYR A 79 -19.64 4.48 -0.39
N PRO A 80 -20.07 5.53 -1.10
CA PRO A 80 -19.78 6.89 -0.69
C PRO A 80 -20.26 7.08 0.75
N ASP A 81 -19.36 7.47 1.66
CA ASP A 81 -19.77 7.84 3.01
C ASP A 81 -20.60 9.13 2.89
N ILE A 82 -21.92 8.97 2.79
CA ILE A 82 -22.89 10.07 2.67
C ILE A 82 -22.84 11.02 3.87
N PHE A 83 -22.24 10.61 4.99
CA PHE A 83 -22.06 11.42 6.19
C PHE A 83 -20.65 12.02 6.30
N ASN A 84 -19.68 11.50 5.53
CA ASN A 84 -18.30 11.97 5.53
C ASN A 84 -17.67 11.88 4.12
N SER A 85 -18.22 12.68 3.20
CA SER A 85 -17.74 12.81 1.82
C SER A 85 -16.30 13.33 1.68
N GLN A 86 -15.62 13.62 2.80
CA GLN A 86 -14.25 14.10 2.84
C GLN A 86 -13.23 12.98 3.08
N LYS A 87 -13.66 11.75 3.38
CA LYS A 87 -12.71 10.63 3.55
C LYS A 87 -12.13 10.23 2.18
N PRO A 88 -10.81 10.25 2.00
CA PRO A 88 -10.18 9.75 0.79
C PRO A 88 -10.46 8.27 0.55
N ASN A 89 -10.64 7.88 -0.71
CA ASN A 89 -10.81 6.48 -1.13
C ASN A 89 -9.53 5.96 -1.79
N SER A 90 -9.06 4.77 -1.39
CA SER A 90 -7.87 4.16 -1.98
C SER A 90 -8.04 3.78 -3.46
N ALA A 91 -9.25 3.39 -3.87
CA ALA A 91 -9.56 3.02 -5.25
C ALA A 91 -9.59 4.23 -6.21
N ASP A 92 -9.89 5.42 -5.70
CA ASP A 92 -10.00 6.64 -6.51
C ASP A 92 -8.73 7.52 -6.46
N THR A 93 -7.75 7.16 -5.64
CA THR A 93 -6.53 7.97 -5.43
C THR A 93 -5.36 7.41 -6.21
N ALA A 94 -4.95 8.09 -7.29
CA ALA A 94 -3.73 7.76 -8.00
C ALA A 94 -2.48 8.13 -7.17
N LEU A 95 -1.41 7.34 -7.27
CA LEU A 95 -0.19 7.54 -6.49
C LEU A 95 0.47 8.90 -6.73
N LYS A 96 0.38 9.45 -7.95
CA LYS A 96 0.87 10.79 -8.30
C LYS A 96 0.16 11.92 -7.54
N GLU A 97 -1.08 11.72 -7.10
CA GLU A 97 -1.88 12.73 -6.39
C GLU A 97 -1.43 12.91 -4.94
N LEU A 98 -0.78 11.89 -4.38
CA LEU A 98 -0.28 11.89 -3.00
C LEU A 98 0.98 12.75 -2.80
N ALA A 99 1.58 13.26 -3.88
CA ALA A 99 2.81 14.06 -3.86
C ALA A 99 3.92 13.44 -2.98
N LEU A 100 4.07 12.11 -3.09
CA LEU A 100 5.00 11.32 -2.29
C LEU A 100 6.44 11.81 -2.43
N LYS A 101 7.22 11.66 -1.35
CA LYS A 101 8.63 12.07 -1.31
C LYS A 101 9.54 10.89 -0.99
N ASN A 102 10.78 10.95 -1.46
CA ASN A 102 11.81 9.98 -1.08
C ASN A 102 11.91 9.87 0.44
N ASN A 103 12.02 8.63 0.94
CA ASN A 103 12.04 8.28 2.35
C ASN A 103 10.75 8.55 3.14
N GLN A 104 9.67 9.02 2.51
CA GLN A 104 8.36 9.10 3.15
C GLN A 104 7.91 7.71 3.59
N LYS A 105 7.30 7.64 4.77
CA LYS A 105 6.76 6.41 5.35
C LYS A 105 5.28 6.57 5.60
N PHE A 106 4.55 5.48 5.41
CA PHE A 106 3.14 5.36 5.73
C PHE A 106 2.82 3.90 6.07
N LEU A 107 1.65 3.68 6.64
CA LEU A 107 1.19 2.35 7.03
C LEU A 107 0.08 1.86 6.11
N PHE A 108 0.03 0.55 5.96
CA PHE A 108 -1.09 -0.16 5.36
C PHE A 108 -1.57 -1.20 6.37
N VAL A 109 -2.86 -1.17 6.69
CA VAL A 109 -3.51 -2.10 7.61
C VAL A 109 -4.53 -2.90 6.83
N PHE A 110 -4.35 -4.21 6.80
CA PHE A 110 -5.23 -5.16 6.11
C PHE A 110 -5.94 -6.06 7.13
N ASP A 111 -7.20 -6.38 6.86
CA ASP A 111 -8.06 -7.18 7.75
C ASP A 111 -8.17 -6.54 9.14
N PHE A 112 -9.19 -5.70 9.35
CA PHE A 112 -9.38 -5.03 10.65
C PHE A 112 -9.68 -5.99 11.81
N GLY A 113 -9.99 -7.27 11.54
CA GLY A 113 -10.13 -8.28 12.58
C GLY A 113 -8.76 -8.72 13.11
N ASP A 114 -7.83 -9.03 12.20
CA ASP A 114 -6.51 -9.55 12.55
C ASP A 114 -5.40 -8.48 12.62
N ASP A 115 -5.66 -7.27 12.12
CA ASP A 115 -4.77 -6.10 12.12
C ASP A 115 -3.39 -6.39 11.53
N HIS A 116 -3.35 -6.93 10.31
CA HIS A 116 -2.09 -7.15 9.60
C HIS A 116 -1.49 -5.81 9.17
N GLN A 117 -0.41 -5.39 9.83
CA GLN A 117 0.24 -4.12 9.53
C GLN A 117 1.45 -4.27 8.62
N PHE A 118 1.52 -3.37 7.64
CA PHE A 118 2.63 -3.23 6.72
C PHE A 118 3.22 -1.82 6.83
N GLY A 119 4.53 -1.76 7.07
CA GLY A 119 5.30 -0.54 6.98
C GLY A 119 5.75 -0.29 5.55
N ILE A 120 5.38 0.85 4.97
CA ILE A 120 5.73 1.21 3.60
C ILE A 120 6.67 2.41 3.62
N LYS A 121 7.75 2.33 2.84
CA LYS A 121 8.69 3.42 2.62
C LYS A 121 8.82 3.67 1.12
N VAL A 122 8.70 4.93 0.71
CA VAL A 122 9.06 5.37 -0.65
C VAL A 122 10.59 5.32 -0.76
N GLU A 123 11.09 4.39 -1.56
CA GLU A 123 12.52 4.18 -1.75
C GLU A 123 13.08 5.03 -2.88
N GLY A 124 12.28 5.24 -3.93
CA GLY A 124 12.70 5.97 -5.10
C GLY A 124 11.58 6.23 -6.10
N PHE A 125 11.97 6.85 -7.21
CA PHE A 125 11.14 7.10 -8.38
C PHE A 125 11.93 6.67 -9.60
N GLY A 126 11.22 6.20 -10.63
CA GLY A 126 11.81 5.72 -11.86
C GLY A 126 11.01 6.12 -13.09
N GLU A 127 11.35 5.49 -14.21
CA GLU A 127 10.60 5.59 -15.45
C GLU A 127 10.18 4.21 -15.94
N ALA A 128 8.95 4.08 -16.42
CA ALA A 128 8.39 2.85 -16.93
C ALA A 128 9.15 2.41 -18.19
N GLU A 129 9.84 1.28 -18.09
CA GLU A 129 10.56 0.68 -19.21
C GLU A 129 9.60 0.12 -20.28
N ALA A 130 9.90 0.39 -21.55
CA ALA A 130 9.15 -0.15 -22.67
C ALA A 130 9.20 -1.68 -22.70
N GLY A 131 8.05 -2.32 -22.88
CA GLY A 131 7.92 -3.78 -22.94
C GLY A 131 7.83 -4.48 -21.58
N LYS A 132 7.86 -3.75 -20.45
CA LYS A 132 7.54 -4.31 -19.13
C LYS A 132 6.08 -4.10 -18.77
N GLU A 133 5.47 -5.14 -18.19
CA GLU A 133 4.15 -5.06 -17.58
C GLU A 133 4.29 -4.69 -16.11
N TYR A 134 3.63 -3.61 -15.70
CA TYR A 134 3.57 -3.16 -14.32
C TYR A 134 2.28 -3.68 -13.68
N PRO A 135 2.27 -3.87 -12.35
CA PRO A 135 3.32 -3.59 -11.38
C PRO A 135 4.46 -4.63 -11.35
N LEU A 136 5.66 -4.23 -10.89
CA LEU A 136 6.83 -5.11 -10.78
C LEU A 136 7.15 -5.41 -9.32
N ILE A 137 7.41 -6.68 -9.01
CA ILE A 137 8.01 -7.11 -7.73
C ILE A 137 9.52 -7.27 -7.99
N LEU A 138 10.31 -6.29 -7.58
CA LEU A 138 11.75 -6.23 -7.83
C LEU A 138 12.56 -7.12 -6.88
N GLU A 139 12.07 -7.31 -5.64
CA GLU A 139 12.74 -8.12 -4.63
C GLU A 139 11.73 -8.74 -3.65
N GLU A 140 11.95 -10.00 -3.29
CA GLU A 140 11.25 -10.67 -2.20
C GLU A 140 12.24 -11.19 -1.16
N LYS A 141 12.00 -10.83 0.11
CA LYS A 141 12.75 -11.33 1.25
C LYS A 141 11.82 -11.94 2.28
N GLY A 142 12.23 -13.07 2.85
CA GLY A 142 11.48 -13.78 3.87
C GLY A 142 10.24 -14.47 3.33
N LYS A 143 9.81 -15.53 4.01
CA LYS A 143 8.61 -16.27 3.66
C LYS A 143 7.38 -15.49 4.13
N ALA A 144 6.44 -15.21 3.22
CA ALA A 144 5.15 -14.63 3.60
C ALA A 144 4.45 -15.58 4.60
N PRO A 145 3.88 -15.04 5.70
CA PRO A 145 3.12 -15.86 6.63
C PRO A 145 1.83 -16.38 5.99
N ARG A 146 1.21 -17.39 6.61
CA ARG A 146 -0.18 -17.73 6.28
C ARG A 146 -1.09 -16.58 6.71
N GLN A 147 -2.21 -16.45 6.03
CA GLN A 147 -3.21 -15.45 6.35
C GLN A 147 -3.85 -15.72 7.73
N TYR A 148 -4.16 -16.99 8.02
CA TYR A 148 -4.71 -17.50 9.28
C TYR A 148 -3.94 -18.73 9.77
#